data_AF-A0A1Z9NBG6-F1
#
_entry.id   AF-A0A1Z9NBG6-F1
#
_cell.length_a   1.000
_cell.length_b   1.000
_cell.length_c   1.000
_cell.angle_alpha   90.00
_cell.angle_beta   90.00
_cell.angle_gamma   90.00
#
_symmetry.space_group_name_H-M   'P 1'
#
loop_
_entity.id
_entity.type
_entity.pdbx_description
1 polymer ?
#
loop_
_entity_poly.entity_id
_entity_poly.type
_entity_poly.pdbx_seq_one_letter_code
_entity_poly.pdbx_strand_id
1 'polypeptide(L)'
;MSLKEEKEKLAIVNAFMAYTLENDHFPKSVYKFCKKNEMEEKTFYKFFGSLDRVKESIWESFYKNSMSLLKKDENFEMAKPKDKLLSFYFTFFEVLLLNRSYVLFALAVDEKMMVKMGQLSSIRKMFKGFASELIEDGNVDKPSYLQHPPKIFSEAAWVQFAFLLKFWMEDSSADFEKTDQAIEKSVQTAFDVFDNTPLSSLVDFGKFLWKEKFSTL
;
A
#
# COMPACT_ATOMS: atom_id res chain seq x y z
N MET A 1 -9.74 -21.05 4.93
CA MET A 1 -8.72 -21.96 4.35
C MET A 1 -8.15 -22.79 5.48
N SER A 2 -7.75 -24.02 5.21
CA SER A 2 -6.98 -24.80 6.19
C SER A 2 -5.53 -24.29 6.27
N LEU A 3 -4.81 -24.58 7.36
CA LEU A 3 -3.38 -24.26 7.49
C LEU A 3 -2.54 -24.82 6.33
N LYS A 4 -2.94 -25.98 5.78
CA LYS A 4 -2.30 -26.57 4.60
C LYS A 4 -2.48 -25.68 3.37
N GLU A 5 -3.68 -25.17 3.15
CA GLU A 5 -3.99 -24.31 2.02
C GLU A 5 -3.29 -22.95 2.09
N GLU A 6 -3.13 -22.39 3.28
CA GLU A 6 -2.35 -21.15 3.48
C GLU A 6 -0.89 -21.33 3.11
N LYS A 7 -0.28 -22.47 3.52
CA LYS A 7 1.08 -22.83 3.14
C LYS A 7 1.23 -23.03 1.64
N GLU A 8 0.28 -23.71 0.99
CA GLU A 8 0.27 -23.90 -0.47
C GLU A 8 0.17 -22.56 -1.22
N LYS A 9 -0.75 -21.68 -0.79
CA LYS A 9 -0.90 -20.34 -1.38
C LYS A 9 0.38 -19.51 -1.22
N LEU A 10 1.00 -19.54 -0.04
CA LEU A 10 2.25 -18.83 0.22
C LEU A 10 3.42 -19.38 -0.62
N ALA A 11 3.48 -20.70 -0.82
CA ALA A 11 4.50 -21.31 -1.68
C ALA A 11 4.41 -20.81 -3.12
N ILE A 12 3.19 -20.66 -3.68
CA ILE A 12 2.99 -20.08 -5.01
C ILE A 12 3.49 -18.63 -5.07
N VAL A 13 3.16 -17.83 -4.06
CA VAL A 13 3.60 -16.43 -3.96
C VAL A 13 5.13 -16.33 -3.89
N ASN A 14 5.78 -17.13 -3.05
CA ASN A 14 7.23 -17.13 -2.90
C ASN A 14 7.92 -17.60 -4.20
N ALA A 15 7.42 -18.67 -4.83
CA ALA A 15 7.90 -19.13 -6.13
C ALA A 15 7.75 -18.07 -7.22
N PHE A 16 6.66 -17.29 -7.20
CA PHE A 16 6.45 -16.19 -8.14
C PHE A 16 7.47 -15.07 -7.93
N MET A 17 7.69 -14.64 -6.68
CA MET A 17 8.68 -13.61 -6.36
C MET A 17 10.09 -14.06 -6.73
N ALA A 18 10.47 -15.29 -6.37
CA ALA A 18 11.77 -15.88 -6.69
C ALA A 18 11.99 -15.96 -8.21
N TYR A 19 11.03 -16.53 -8.95
CA TYR A 19 11.10 -16.58 -10.41
C TYR A 19 11.31 -15.19 -11.01
N THR A 20 10.56 -14.20 -10.53
CA THR A 20 10.61 -12.83 -11.07
C THR A 20 11.99 -12.23 -10.88
N LEU A 21 12.57 -12.37 -9.68
CA LEU A 21 13.90 -11.84 -9.35
C LEU A 21 15.05 -12.60 -10.03
N GLU A 22 14.90 -13.91 -10.23
CA GLU A 22 15.94 -14.73 -10.88
C GLU A 22 15.96 -14.59 -12.41
N ASN A 23 14.86 -14.14 -13.02
CA ASN A 23 14.71 -14.08 -14.48
C ASN A 23 14.55 -12.64 -15.00
N ASP A 24 14.58 -11.64 -14.11
CA ASP A 24 14.39 -10.21 -14.44
C ASP A 24 13.12 -9.91 -15.26
N HIS A 25 12.10 -10.75 -15.12
CA HIS A 25 10.79 -10.54 -15.74
C HIS A 25 9.70 -11.31 -14.99
N PHE A 26 8.47 -10.79 -14.99
CA PHE A 26 7.32 -11.57 -14.50
C PHE A 26 7.11 -12.85 -15.32
N PRO A 27 6.60 -13.95 -14.73
CA PRO A 27 6.27 -15.14 -15.49
C PRO A 27 5.34 -14.81 -16.68
N LYS A 28 5.59 -15.43 -17.83
CA LYS A 28 4.88 -15.11 -19.08
C LYS A 28 3.55 -15.83 -19.25
N SER A 29 3.38 -16.97 -18.58
CA SER A 29 2.13 -17.74 -18.56
C SER A 29 2.08 -18.66 -17.35
N VAL A 30 0.86 -19.02 -16.92
CA VAL A 30 0.65 -19.98 -15.83
C VAL A 30 1.30 -21.34 -16.16
N TYR A 31 1.14 -21.82 -17.39
CA TYR A 31 1.81 -23.05 -17.86
C TYR A 31 3.33 -23.03 -17.64
N LYS A 32 4.01 -21.97 -18.10
CA LYS A 32 5.48 -21.87 -17.95
C LYS A 32 5.90 -21.73 -16.49
N PHE A 33 5.15 -20.94 -15.72
CA PHE A 33 5.38 -20.77 -14.29
C PHE A 33 5.26 -22.11 -13.54
N CYS A 34 4.16 -22.84 -13.75
CA CYS A 34 3.89 -24.11 -13.10
C CYS A 34 4.92 -25.17 -13.51
N LYS A 35 5.24 -25.28 -14.81
CA LYS A 35 6.27 -26.21 -15.32
C LYS A 35 7.66 -25.95 -14.73
N LYS A 36 8.06 -24.68 -14.58
CA LYS A 36 9.36 -24.32 -14.00
C LYS A 36 9.45 -24.65 -12.51
N ASN A 37 8.32 -24.59 -11.80
CA ASN A 37 8.24 -24.84 -10.35
C ASN A 37 7.73 -26.25 -10.01
N GLU A 38 7.72 -27.17 -10.98
CA GLU A 38 7.26 -28.56 -10.80
C GLU A 38 5.87 -28.65 -10.14
N MET A 39 5.00 -27.73 -10.51
CA MET A 39 3.66 -27.57 -9.95
C MET A 39 2.59 -27.95 -10.97
N GLU A 40 1.51 -28.59 -10.52
CA GLU A 40 0.32 -28.76 -11.35
C GLU A 40 -0.44 -27.44 -11.51
N GLU A 41 -0.88 -27.10 -12.73
CA GLU A 41 -1.70 -25.89 -12.96
C GLU A 41 -2.99 -25.89 -12.11
N LYS A 42 -3.56 -27.07 -11.83
CA LYS A 42 -4.73 -27.20 -10.95
C LYS A 42 -4.45 -26.67 -9.54
N THR A 43 -3.24 -26.87 -9.01
CA THR A 43 -2.81 -26.34 -7.72
C THR A 43 -2.70 -24.82 -7.76
N PHE A 44 -2.21 -24.24 -8.86
CA PHE A 44 -2.19 -22.80 -9.05
C PHE A 44 -3.61 -22.21 -9.11
N TYR A 45 -4.46 -22.77 -9.98
CA TYR A 45 -5.83 -22.26 -10.21
C TYR A 45 -6.76 -22.46 -9.01
N LYS A 46 -6.40 -23.33 -8.04
CA LYS A 46 -7.07 -23.42 -6.75
C LYS A 46 -7.05 -22.09 -5.98
N PHE A 47 -5.99 -21.29 -6.15
CA PHE A 47 -5.78 -20.05 -5.39
C PHE A 47 -5.78 -18.79 -6.25
N PHE A 48 -5.32 -18.88 -7.50
CA PHE A 48 -5.11 -17.71 -8.37
C PHE A 48 -5.69 -17.95 -9.76
N GLY A 49 -6.59 -17.07 -10.20
CA GLY A 49 -7.16 -17.12 -11.55
C GLY A 49 -6.21 -16.61 -12.65
N SER A 50 -5.13 -15.92 -12.27
CA SER A 50 -4.13 -15.40 -13.21
C SER A 50 -2.83 -15.03 -12.48
N LEU A 51 -1.76 -14.82 -13.24
CA LEU A 51 -0.50 -14.28 -12.70
C LEU A 51 -0.66 -12.86 -12.12
N ASP A 52 -1.57 -12.05 -12.66
CA ASP A 52 -1.86 -10.72 -12.12
C ASP A 52 -2.49 -10.78 -10.73
N ARG A 53 -3.33 -11.80 -10.47
CA ARG A 53 -3.86 -12.05 -9.12
C ARG A 53 -2.77 -12.45 -8.12
N VAL A 54 -1.68 -13.05 -8.58
CA VAL A 54 -0.52 -13.32 -7.71
C VAL A 54 0.16 -12.01 -7.32
N LYS A 55 0.38 -11.10 -8.28
CA LYS A 55 0.96 -9.76 -8.02
C LYS A 55 0.12 -8.98 -7.01
N GLU A 56 -1.20 -8.90 -7.23
CA GLU A 56 -2.12 -8.25 -6.27
C GLU A 56 -2.07 -8.90 -4.88
N SER A 57 -2.01 -10.23 -4.82
CA SER A 57 -1.94 -10.96 -3.56
C SER A 57 -0.64 -10.76 -2.81
N ILE A 58 0.47 -10.41 -3.49
CA ILE A 58 1.73 -10.06 -2.82
C ILE A 58 1.56 -8.75 -2.04
N TRP A 59 0.99 -7.73 -2.67
CA TRP A 59 0.69 -6.46 -2.01
C TRP A 59 -0.31 -6.60 -0.86
N GLU A 60 -1.34 -7.45 -1.04
CA GLU A 60 -2.24 -7.79 0.06
C GLU A 60 -1.52 -8.47 1.22
N SER A 61 -0.57 -9.37 0.95
CA SER A 61 0.21 -10.05 1.98
C SER A 61 1.07 -9.06 2.76
N PHE A 62 1.72 -8.09 2.10
CA PHE A 62 2.47 -7.03 2.80
C PHE A 62 1.58 -6.22 3.73
N TYR A 63 0.41 -5.81 3.25
CA TYR A 63 -0.56 -5.08 4.07
C TYR A 63 -1.06 -5.91 5.26
N LYS A 64 -1.49 -7.15 5.01
CA LYS A 64 -2.04 -8.04 6.05
C LYS A 64 -1.00 -8.39 7.11
N ASN A 65 0.25 -8.63 6.69
CA ASN A 65 1.35 -8.84 7.62
C ASN A 65 1.57 -7.62 8.51
N SER A 66 1.61 -6.42 7.92
CA SER A 66 1.79 -5.17 8.66
C SER A 66 0.68 -4.95 9.68
N MET A 67 -0.58 -5.09 9.28
CA MET A 67 -1.72 -4.98 10.21
C MET A 67 -1.70 -6.08 11.29
N SER A 68 -1.25 -7.28 10.96
CA SER A 68 -1.11 -8.36 11.94
C SER A 68 0.00 -8.11 12.95
N LEU A 69 1.07 -7.40 12.58
CA LEU A 69 2.14 -7.00 13.49
C LEU A 69 1.65 -5.90 14.43
N LEU A 70 0.98 -4.89 13.90
CA LEU A 70 0.39 -3.79 14.67
C LEU A 70 -0.64 -4.26 15.70
N LYS A 71 -1.51 -5.20 15.33
CA LYS A 71 -2.53 -5.75 16.23
C LYS A 71 -1.97 -6.57 17.40
N LYS A 72 -0.67 -6.87 17.42
CA LYS A 72 -0.01 -7.48 18.58
C LYS A 72 0.35 -6.45 19.64
N ASP A 73 0.44 -5.17 19.27
CA ASP A 73 0.58 -4.08 20.23
C ASP A 73 -0.80 -3.73 20.79
N GLU A 74 -1.00 -4.02 22.07
CA GLU A 74 -2.26 -3.74 22.78
C GLU A 74 -2.62 -2.24 22.78
N ASN A 75 -1.63 -1.36 22.61
CA ASN A 75 -1.86 0.08 22.55
C ASN A 75 -2.33 0.56 21.17
N PHE A 76 -2.14 -0.24 20.11
CA PHE A 76 -2.47 0.18 18.75
C PHE A 76 -3.95 0.51 18.60
N GLU A 77 -4.85 -0.31 19.14
CA GLU A 77 -6.29 -0.11 19.02
C GLU A 77 -6.78 1.17 19.74
N MET A 78 -6.15 1.53 20.86
CA MET A 78 -6.47 2.74 21.64
C MET A 78 -5.72 3.99 21.16
N ALA A 79 -4.77 3.85 20.23
CA ALA A 79 -3.98 4.95 19.74
C ALA A 79 -4.83 5.95 18.93
N LYS A 80 -4.40 7.21 18.91
CA LYS A 80 -5.08 8.25 18.13
C LYS A 80 -4.92 8.00 16.63
N PRO A 81 -5.83 8.51 15.77
CA PRO A 81 -5.77 8.31 14.32
C PRO A 81 -4.40 8.60 13.69
N LYS A 82 -3.76 9.71 14.11
CA LYS A 82 -2.43 10.09 13.65
C LYS A 82 -1.36 9.06 14.01
N ASP A 83 -1.37 8.58 15.25
CA ASP A 83 -0.39 7.61 15.74
C ASP A 83 -0.61 6.25 15.08
N LYS A 84 -1.86 5.83 14.87
CA LYS A 84 -2.19 4.62 14.08
C LYS A 84 -1.64 4.71 12.65
N LEU A 85 -1.74 5.87 12.00
CA LEU A 85 -1.22 6.07 10.65
C LEU A 85 0.32 6.07 10.62
N LEU A 86 0.98 6.70 11.60
CA LEU A 86 2.43 6.64 11.76
C LEU A 86 2.91 5.20 11.94
N SER A 87 2.32 4.46 12.89
CA SER A 87 2.67 3.06 13.14
C SER A 87 2.45 2.21 11.89
N PHE A 88 1.36 2.43 11.16
CA PHE A 88 1.14 1.77 9.87
C PHE A 88 2.27 2.03 8.88
N TYR A 89 2.67 3.30 8.67
CA TYR A 89 3.74 3.58 7.72
C TYR A 89 5.05 2.94 8.12
N PHE A 90 5.49 3.10 9.38
CA PHE A 90 6.74 2.47 9.84
C PHE A 90 6.73 0.96 9.64
N THR A 91 5.72 0.27 10.18
CA THR A 91 5.62 -1.20 10.05
C THR A 91 5.49 -1.64 8.59
N PHE A 92 4.72 -0.92 7.77
CA PHE A 92 4.54 -1.28 6.37
C PHE A 92 5.85 -1.14 5.57
N PHE A 93 6.60 -0.05 5.78
CA PHE A 93 7.88 0.14 5.12
C PHE A 93 8.97 -0.83 5.59
N GLU A 94 8.96 -1.27 6.85
CA GLU A 94 9.79 -2.39 7.32
C GLU A 94 9.44 -3.71 6.61
N VAL A 95 8.15 -4.01 6.44
CA VAL A 95 7.72 -5.20 5.69
C VAL A 95 8.14 -5.11 4.22
N LEU A 96 8.06 -3.93 3.60
CA LEU A 96 8.58 -3.72 2.25
C LEU A 96 10.10 -3.85 2.19
N LEU A 97 10.83 -3.40 3.21
CA LEU A 97 12.28 -3.51 3.31
C LEU A 97 12.74 -4.97 3.30
N LEU A 98 12.06 -5.85 4.04
CA LEU A 98 12.32 -7.30 4.00
C LEU A 98 12.11 -7.91 2.60
N ASN A 99 11.41 -7.22 1.70
CA ASN A 99 11.08 -7.66 0.34
C ASN A 99 11.57 -6.67 -0.73
N ARG A 100 12.58 -5.84 -0.41
CA ARG A 100 12.93 -4.65 -1.20
C ARG A 100 13.22 -4.94 -2.66
N SER A 101 13.96 -6.01 -2.96
CA SER A 101 14.29 -6.38 -4.34
C SER A 101 13.04 -6.61 -5.19
N TYR A 102 12.03 -7.31 -4.65
CA TYR A 102 10.78 -7.53 -5.36
C TYR A 102 10.00 -6.23 -5.52
N VAL A 103 9.93 -5.40 -4.49
CA VAL A 103 9.21 -4.11 -4.54
C VAL A 103 9.80 -3.18 -5.60
N LEU A 104 11.13 -3.05 -5.64
CA LEU A 104 11.83 -2.23 -6.62
C LEU A 104 11.62 -2.76 -8.04
N PHE A 105 11.72 -4.09 -8.23
CA PHE A 105 11.42 -4.72 -9.51
C PHE A 105 9.98 -4.44 -9.94
N ALA A 106 9.01 -4.70 -9.06
CA ALA A 106 7.58 -4.62 -9.38
C ALA A 106 7.12 -3.19 -9.70
N LEU A 107 7.83 -2.18 -9.20
CA LEU A 107 7.54 -0.76 -9.38
C LEU A 107 8.55 -0.04 -10.30
N ALA A 108 9.45 -0.78 -10.96
CA ALA A 108 10.48 -0.22 -11.81
C ALA A 108 9.91 0.72 -12.90
N VAL A 109 10.70 1.73 -13.29
CA VAL A 109 10.25 2.83 -14.15
C VAL A 109 9.83 2.35 -15.53
N ASP A 110 10.52 1.34 -16.06
CA ASP A 110 10.28 0.68 -17.35
C ASP A 110 9.01 -0.19 -17.40
N GLU A 111 8.50 -0.61 -16.25
CA GLU A 111 7.22 -1.32 -16.18
C GLU A 111 6.07 -0.40 -16.61
N LYS A 112 5.07 -0.94 -17.32
CA LYS A 112 3.94 -0.14 -17.80
C LYS A 112 3.13 0.41 -16.63
N MET A 113 2.76 1.69 -16.68
CA MET A 113 1.98 2.34 -15.62
C MET A 113 0.68 1.58 -15.28
N MET A 114 -0.01 1.03 -16.28
CA MET A 114 -1.20 0.21 -16.07
C MET A 114 -0.92 -1.07 -15.26
N VAL A 115 0.23 -1.72 -15.46
CA VAL A 115 0.63 -2.91 -14.71
C VAL A 115 0.94 -2.54 -13.27
N LYS A 116 1.70 -1.45 -13.04
CA LYS A 116 1.96 -0.88 -11.71
C LYS A 116 0.67 -0.56 -10.95
N MET A 117 -0.28 0.12 -11.60
CA MET A 117 -1.54 0.48 -10.98
C MET A 117 -2.45 -0.74 -10.74
N GLY A 118 -2.44 -1.71 -11.65
CA GLY A 118 -3.24 -2.93 -11.53
C GLY A 118 -2.87 -3.75 -10.30
N GLN A 119 -1.57 -4.01 -10.10
CA GLN A 119 -1.11 -4.79 -8.93
C GLN A 119 -1.31 -4.07 -7.60
N LEU A 120 -1.31 -2.72 -7.59
CA LEU A 120 -1.56 -1.91 -6.38
C LEU A 120 -3.06 -1.72 -6.06
N SER A 121 -3.97 -2.21 -6.91
CA SER A 121 -5.41 -1.95 -6.77
C SER A 121 -6.00 -2.52 -5.49
N SER A 122 -5.57 -3.72 -5.08
CA SER A 122 -6.02 -4.40 -3.86
C SER A 122 -5.58 -3.62 -2.61
N ILE A 123 -4.29 -3.31 -2.50
CA ILE A 123 -3.74 -2.56 -1.37
C ILE A 123 -4.31 -1.14 -1.31
N ARG A 124 -4.55 -0.48 -2.45
CA ARG A 124 -5.23 0.82 -2.49
C ARG A 124 -6.59 0.75 -1.81
N LYS A 125 -7.39 -0.28 -2.10
CA LYS A 125 -8.70 -0.47 -1.48
C LYS A 125 -8.58 -0.70 0.03
N MET A 126 -7.67 -1.58 0.45
CA MET A 126 -7.46 -1.92 1.87
C MET A 126 -6.98 -0.71 2.68
N PHE A 127 -5.94 -0.04 2.20
CA PHE A 127 -5.37 1.13 2.86
C PHE A 127 -6.37 2.29 2.96
N LYS A 128 -7.16 2.55 1.90
CA LYS A 128 -8.21 3.58 1.96
C LYS A 128 -9.33 3.22 2.93
N GLY A 129 -9.65 1.93 3.07
CA GLY A 129 -10.57 1.45 4.10
C GLY A 129 -10.05 1.81 5.49
N PHE A 130 -8.81 1.41 5.80
CA PHE A 130 -8.15 1.75 7.06
C PHE A 130 -8.10 3.26 7.32
N ALA A 131 -7.67 4.06 6.34
CA ALA A 131 -7.65 5.52 6.48
C ALA A 131 -9.05 6.13 6.70
N SER A 132 -10.11 5.53 6.15
CA SER A 132 -11.49 5.96 6.41
C SER A 132 -11.92 5.63 7.84
N GLU A 133 -11.56 4.45 8.34
CA GLU A 133 -11.84 4.07 9.73
C GLU A 133 -11.14 5.03 10.72
N LEU A 134 -9.86 5.38 10.46
CA LEU A 134 -9.12 6.32 11.30
C LEU A 134 -9.81 7.67 11.48
N ILE A 135 -10.36 8.22 10.39
CA ILE A 135 -11.00 9.54 10.44
C ILE A 135 -12.43 9.46 10.94
N GLU A 136 -13.14 8.34 10.74
CA GLU A 136 -14.42 8.08 11.37
C GLU A 136 -14.27 8.01 12.90
N ASP A 137 -13.29 7.24 13.40
CA ASP A 137 -12.95 7.18 14.83
C ASP A 137 -12.62 8.58 15.38
N GLY A 138 -11.79 9.35 14.66
CA GLY A 138 -11.44 10.71 15.02
C GLY A 138 -12.59 11.73 14.97
N ASN A 139 -13.72 11.37 14.35
CA ASN A 139 -14.90 12.22 14.22
C ASN A 139 -15.97 11.93 15.28
N VAL A 140 -15.91 10.81 16.01
CA VAL A 140 -16.97 10.33 16.91
C VAL A 140 -17.41 11.40 17.91
N ASP A 141 -16.46 12.10 18.52
CA ASP A 141 -16.72 13.13 19.53
C ASP A 141 -16.77 14.56 18.95
N LYS A 142 -16.65 14.71 17.62
CA LYS A 142 -16.66 16.02 16.96
C LYS A 142 -18.10 16.41 16.56
N PRO A 143 -18.51 17.67 16.78
CA PRO A 143 -19.71 18.22 16.16
C PRO A 143 -19.66 18.07 14.63
N SER A 144 -20.80 17.87 13.98
CA SER A 144 -20.87 17.57 12.53
C SER A 144 -20.13 18.57 11.64
N TYR A 145 -20.09 19.85 12.02
CA TYR A 145 -19.39 20.91 11.27
C TYR A 145 -17.86 20.88 11.41
N LEU A 146 -17.32 20.11 12.37
CA LEU A 146 -15.88 19.86 12.57
C LEU A 146 -15.45 18.47 12.08
N GLN A 147 -16.38 17.64 11.60
CA GLN A 147 -16.06 16.31 11.10
C GLN A 147 -15.40 16.40 9.73
N HIS A 148 -14.38 15.55 9.51
CA HIS A 148 -13.70 15.44 8.22
C HIS A 148 -14.31 14.29 7.39
N PRO A 149 -14.66 14.50 6.11
CA PRO A 149 -15.23 13.47 5.25
C PRO A 149 -14.26 12.29 5.01
N PRO A 150 -14.65 11.04 5.33
CA PRO A 150 -13.78 9.87 5.21
C PRO A 150 -13.24 9.63 3.80
N LYS A 151 -14.07 9.91 2.79
CA LYS A 151 -13.68 9.80 1.39
C LYS A 151 -12.56 10.77 1.00
N ILE A 152 -12.58 12.02 1.49
CA ILE A 152 -11.56 13.01 1.12
C ILE A 152 -10.25 12.68 1.82
N PHE A 153 -10.31 12.37 3.12
CA PHE A 153 -9.15 11.98 3.89
C PHE A 153 -8.47 10.73 3.32
N SER A 154 -9.22 9.66 3.01
CA SER A 154 -8.65 8.42 2.47
C SER A 154 -8.01 8.60 1.08
N GLU A 155 -8.54 9.47 0.21
CA GLU A 155 -7.87 9.79 -1.05
C GLU A 155 -6.58 10.60 -0.83
N ALA A 156 -6.59 11.56 0.10
CA ALA A 156 -5.39 12.31 0.45
C ALA A 156 -4.30 11.41 1.06
N ALA A 157 -4.69 10.52 1.98
CA ALA A 157 -3.81 9.53 2.58
C ALA A 157 -3.23 8.60 1.51
N TRP A 158 -4.00 8.22 0.48
CA TRP A 158 -3.48 7.42 -0.64
C TRP A 158 -2.43 8.19 -1.46
N VAL A 159 -2.63 9.48 -1.68
CA VAL A 159 -1.63 10.34 -2.33
C VAL A 159 -0.36 10.43 -1.47
N GLN A 160 -0.50 10.59 -0.16
CA GLN A 160 0.63 10.57 0.78
C GLN A 160 1.36 9.23 0.76
N PHE A 161 0.63 8.11 0.77
CA PHE A 161 1.21 6.76 0.66
C PHE A 161 2.03 6.63 -0.63
N ALA A 162 1.49 7.09 -1.77
CA ALA A 162 2.20 7.04 -3.05
C ALA A 162 3.47 7.92 -3.04
N PHE A 163 3.41 9.10 -2.41
CA PHE A 163 4.58 9.96 -2.20
C PHE A 163 5.65 9.25 -1.35
N LEU A 164 5.28 8.68 -0.20
CA LEU A 164 6.20 7.97 0.69
C LEU A 164 6.79 6.74 0.02
N LEU A 165 5.98 5.98 -0.73
CA LEU A 165 6.45 4.80 -1.45
C LEU A 165 7.51 5.16 -2.48
N LYS A 166 7.28 6.23 -3.25
CA LYS A 166 8.27 6.76 -4.18
C LYS A 166 9.53 7.21 -3.45
N PHE A 167 9.38 7.97 -2.37
CA PHE A 167 10.51 8.47 -1.58
C PHE A 167 11.37 7.32 -1.05
N TRP A 168 10.76 6.29 -0.47
CA TRP A 168 11.45 5.11 0.06
C TRP A 168 12.18 4.28 -1.00
N MET A 169 11.64 4.22 -2.23
CA MET A 169 12.32 3.55 -3.35
C MET A 169 13.61 4.28 -3.74
N GLU A 170 13.61 5.61 -3.63
CA GLU A 170 14.73 6.49 -4.00
C GLU A 170 15.71 6.75 -2.85
N ASP A 171 15.33 6.41 -1.62
CA ASP A 171 16.14 6.63 -0.42
C ASP A 171 17.36 5.68 -0.38
N SER A 172 18.53 6.30 -0.33
CA SER A 172 19.85 5.65 -0.24
C SER A 172 20.59 6.00 1.07
N SER A 173 19.89 6.57 2.06
CA SER A 173 20.45 6.84 3.38
C SER A 173 20.66 5.55 4.19
N ALA A 174 21.54 5.60 5.19
CA ALA A 174 21.74 4.46 6.08
C ALA A 174 20.43 4.13 6.81
N ASP A 175 20.07 2.85 6.83
CA ASP A 175 18.85 2.33 7.47
C ASP A 175 17.55 3.07 7.09
N PHE A 176 17.52 3.77 5.95
CA PHE A 176 16.36 4.52 5.46
C PHE A 176 15.91 5.67 6.39
N GLU A 177 16.85 6.28 7.12
CA GLU A 177 16.57 7.38 8.06
C GLU A 177 15.83 8.57 7.40
N LYS A 178 16.01 8.81 6.10
CA LYS A 178 15.31 9.89 5.40
C LYS A 178 13.85 9.52 5.13
N THR A 179 13.56 8.25 4.88
CA THR A 179 12.18 7.77 4.78
C THR A 179 11.46 7.95 6.10
N ASP A 180 12.10 7.61 7.22
CA ASP A 180 11.50 7.79 8.55
C ASP A 180 11.17 9.27 8.81
N GLN A 181 12.11 10.17 8.51
CA GLN A 181 11.86 11.61 8.60
C GLN A 181 10.73 12.06 7.66
N ALA A 182 10.63 11.50 6.45
CA ALA A 182 9.56 11.82 5.51
C ALA A 182 8.19 11.34 6.02
N ILE A 183 8.12 10.15 6.63
CA ILE A 183 6.91 9.63 7.28
C ILE A 183 6.47 10.60 8.38
N GLU A 184 7.33 10.90 9.34
CA GLU A 184 7.00 11.77 10.47
C GLU A 184 6.53 13.15 10.02
N LYS A 185 7.34 13.81 9.19
CA LYS A 185 7.07 15.19 8.74
C LYS A 185 5.80 15.24 7.88
N SER A 186 5.61 14.30 6.97
CA SER A 186 4.43 14.31 6.09
C SER A 186 3.15 14.03 6.87
N VAL A 187 3.15 13.07 7.81
CA VAL A 187 1.95 12.75 8.61
C VAL A 187 1.63 13.90 9.56
N GLN A 188 2.62 14.46 10.25
CA GLN A 188 2.43 15.65 11.07
C GLN A 188 1.81 16.78 10.24
N THR A 189 2.41 17.11 9.09
CA THR A 189 1.92 18.18 8.22
C THR A 189 0.51 17.92 7.71
N ALA A 190 0.20 16.68 7.31
CA ALA A 190 -1.14 16.32 6.85
C ALA A 190 -2.19 16.56 7.94
N PHE A 191 -1.97 16.07 9.16
CA PHE A 191 -2.90 16.29 10.28
C PHE A 191 -3.00 17.76 10.67
N ASP A 192 -1.89 18.50 10.72
CA ASP A 192 -1.92 19.94 11.01
C ASP A 192 -2.73 20.71 9.96
N VAL A 193 -2.58 20.37 8.68
CA VAL A 193 -3.38 20.98 7.61
C VAL A 193 -4.85 20.60 7.74
N PHE A 194 -5.16 19.32 7.99
CA PHE A 194 -6.54 18.85 8.11
C PHE A 194 -7.26 19.45 9.32
N ASP A 195 -6.60 19.56 10.47
CA ASP A 195 -7.21 20.07 11.70
C ASP A 195 -7.36 21.60 11.70
N ASN A 196 -6.50 22.34 11.00
CA ASN A 196 -6.46 23.80 11.04
C ASN A 196 -6.96 24.50 9.77
N THR A 197 -7.22 23.77 8.68
CA THR A 197 -7.67 24.37 7.40
C THR A 197 -9.08 23.93 7.04
N PRO A 198 -9.98 24.87 6.65
CA PRO A 198 -11.28 24.50 6.12
C PRO A 198 -11.14 23.57 4.91
N LEU A 199 -11.85 22.45 4.94
CA LEU A 199 -11.76 21.44 3.89
C LEU A 199 -12.17 21.99 2.52
N SER A 200 -13.12 22.93 2.48
CA SER A 200 -13.53 23.63 1.26
C SER A 200 -12.33 24.27 0.56
N SER A 201 -11.43 24.91 1.31
CA SER A 201 -10.22 25.53 0.76
C SER A 201 -9.28 24.51 0.13
N LEU A 202 -9.11 23.32 0.75
CA LEU A 202 -8.29 22.24 0.19
C LEU A 202 -8.90 21.66 -1.10
N VAL A 203 -10.23 21.47 -1.11
CA VAL A 203 -10.96 21.00 -2.29
C VAL A 203 -10.89 22.00 -3.42
N ASP A 204 -11.04 23.29 -3.14
CA ASP A 204 -11.01 24.35 -4.15
C ASP A 204 -9.59 24.52 -4.72
N PHE A 205 -8.55 24.37 -3.90
CA PHE A 205 -7.17 24.31 -4.37
C PHE A 205 -6.94 23.09 -5.29
N GLY A 206 -7.45 21.92 -4.93
CA GLY A 206 -7.39 20.73 -5.77
C GLY A 206 -8.09 20.91 -7.12
N LYS A 207 -9.29 21.53 -7.13
CA LYS A 207 -10.01 21.88 -8.37
C LYS A 207 -9.21 22.86 -9.22
N PHE A 208 -8.56 23.85 -8.61
CA PHE A 208 -7.70 24.80 -9.31
C PHE A 208 -6.52 24.08 -9.97
N LEU A 209 -5.77 23.26 -9.24
CA LEU A 209 -4.65 22.49 -9.80
C LEU A 209 -5.10 21.57 -10.95
N TRP A 210 -6.28 20.96 -10.83
CA TRP A 210 -6.86 20.15 -11.90
C TRP A 210 -7.14 21.00 -13.15
N LYS A 211 -7.78 22.16 -12.98
CA LYS A 211 -7.99 23.09 -14.10
C LYS A 211 -6.66 23.47 -14.73
N GLU A 212 -5.67 23.90 -13.97
CA GLU A 212 -4.38 24.30 -14.56
C GLU A 212 -3.66 23.15 -15.28
N LYS A 213 -3.67 21.92 -14.75
CA LYS A 213 -3.03 20.78 -15.41
C LYS A 213 -3.76 20.27 -16.66
N PHE A 214 -5.08 20.46 -16.74
CA PHE A 214 -5.91 19.91 -17.82
C PHE A 214 -6.55 20.97 -18.72
N SER A 215 -6.42 22.26 -18.43
CA SER A 215 -6.84 23.39 -19.29
C SER A 215 -5.71 23.89 -20.20
N THR A 216 -4.47 23.42 -20.02
CA THR A 216 -3.36 23.58 -20.97
C THR A 216 -3.18 22.40 -21.93
N LEU A 217 -4.22 21.58 -22.12
CA LEU A 217 -4.32 20.56 -23.18
C LEU A 217 -5.44 20.92 -24.16
#